data_AF-A0A8T4K9M6-F1
#
_entry.id   AF-A0A8T4K9M6-F1
#
_cell.length_a   1.000
_cell.length_b   1.000
_cell.length_c   1.000
_cell.angle_alpha   90.00
_cell.angle_beta   90.00
_cell.angle_gamma   90.00
#
_symmetry.space_group_name_H-M   'P 1'
#
loop_
_entity.id
_entity.type
_entity.pdbx_description
1 polymer ?
#
loop_
_entity_poly.entity_id
_entity_poly.type
_entity_poly.pdbx_seq_one_letter_code
_entity_poly.pdbx_strand_id
1 'polypeptide(L)'
;MTRKSDLLQRLSNEPLITDFVPGAELENSAGCYLGIGLSNKNGLTEHLPFDALGLVLAAELVRDRAELGRATILIADEHAATGPNDRASIERVSRSRRDFAHKLLERMGFDEFDIVLGSKMQRDAVPDFRGNEYERLQIADMESFRRAGNGVKIGWKHSTMEFDERRFDSIYTRIFGPLTSFVYTEPGRSLDGSAVPPYLWIQGRPDDQRHAGLLHTDSRSLRQACVRAPGERKKLPR
;
A
#
# COMPACT_ATOMS: atom_id res chain seq x y z
N MET A 1 -12.86 6.12 23.70
CA MET A 1 -12.51 5.18 22.62
C MET A 1 -13.61 5.22 21.58
N THR A 2 -13.31 5.65 20.36
CA THR A 2 -14.24 5.59 19.22
C THR A 2 -14.32 4.14 18.76
N ARG A 3 -15.52 3.60 18.49
CA ARG A 3 -15.66 2.22 18.00
C ARG A 3 -15.15 2.15 16.56
N LYS A 4 -14.54 1.03 16.16
CA LYS A 4 -14.06 0.76 14.78
C LYS A 4 -15.08 1.18 13.72
N SER A 5 -16.36 0.84 13.94
CA SER A 5 -17.50 1.22 13.09
C SER A 5 -17.63 2.74 12.87
N ASP A 6 -17.49 3.52 13.93
CA ASP A 6 -17.69 4.97 13.90
C ASP A 6 -16.52 5.66 13.15
N LEU A 7 -15.31 5.11 13.29
CA LEU A 7 -14.15 5.58 12.54
C LEU A 7 -14.31 5.29 11.05
N LEU A 8 -14.67 4.06 10.66
CA LEU A 8 -14.87 3.70 9.26
C LEU A 8 -16.00 4.50 8.61
N GLN A 9 -17.08 4.77 9.35
CA GLN A 9 -18.14 5.64 8.88
C GLN A 9 -17.65 7.07 8.60
N ARG A 10 -16.77 7.62 9.45
CA ARG A 10 -16.18 8.95 9.22
C ARG A 10 -15.25 8.96 8.01
N LEU A 11 -14.37 7.97 7.91
CA LEU A 11 -13.44 7.80 6.79
C LEU A 11 -14.17 7.56 5.47
N SER A 12 -15.39 7.01 5.51
CA SER A 12 -16.18 6.79 4.30
C SER A 12 -16.55 8.06 3.53
N ASN A 13 -16.51 9.22 4.20
CA ASN A 13 -16.84 10.53 3.64
C ASN A 13 -15.60 11.31 3.17
N GLU A 14 -14.39 10.84 3.51
CA GLU A 14 -13.12 11.46 3.13
C GLU A 14 -12.44 10.60 2.05
N PRO A 15 -11.91 11.19 0.97
CA PRO A 15 -11.27 10.41 -0.09
C PRO A 15 -9.89 9.92 0.35
N LEU A 16 -9.85 8.85 1.17
CA LEU A 16 -8.60 8.14 1.45
C LEU A 16 -8.11 7.36 0.23
N ILE A 17 -9.02 6.93 -0.64
CA ILE A 17 -8.69 6.21 -1.88
C ILE A 17 -8.81 7.20 -3.02
N THR A 18 -7.71 7.42 -3.75
CA THR A 18 -7.63 8.40 -4.83
C THR A 18 -7.63 7.76 -6.22
N ASP A 19 -7.27 6.49 -6.31
CA ASP A 19 -7.28 5.75 -7.58
C ASP A 19 -7.43 4.24 -7.35
N PHE A 20 -7.91 3.52 -8.37
CA PHE A 20 -8.14 2.08 -8.34
C PHE A 20 -7.92 1.47 -9.72
N VAL A 21 -7.05 0.45 -9.78
CA VAL A 21 -6.80 -0.35 -10.98
C VAL A 21 -7.28 -1.78 -10.69
N PRO A 22 -8.37 -2.25 -11.33
CA PRO A 22 -8.90 -3.57 -11.09
C PRO A 22 -8.00 -4.65 -11.68
N GLY A 23 -7.71 -5.68 -10.87
CA GLY A 23 -7.13 -6.93 -11.32
C GLY A 23 -8.20 -7.96 -11.68
N ALA A 24 -7.84 -8.95 -12.49
CA ALA A 24 -8.71 -10.02 -12.98
C ALA A 24 -9.13 -11.03 -11.88
N GLU A 25 -8.39 -11.10 -10.77
CA GLU A 25 -8.59 -12.10 -9.71
C GLU A 25 -9.13 -11.48 -8.41
N LEU A 26 -9.69 -10.27 -8.45
CA LEU A 26 -10.19 -9.59 -7.25
C LEU A 26 -11.22 -10.42 -6.49
N GLU A 27 -12.16 -11.06 -7.20
CA GLU A 27 -13.21 -11.90 -6.62
C GLU A 27 -12.67 -13.14 -5.88
N ASN A 28 -11.45 -13.58 -6.23
CA ASN A 28 -10.77 -14.72 -5.60
C ASN A 28 -9.79 -14.29 -4.50
N SER A 29 -9.71 -12.99 -4.19
CA SER A 29 -8.80 -12.46 -3.19
C SER A 29 -9.32 -12.70 -1.77
N ALA A 30 -8.44 -13.14 -0.87
CA ALA A 30 -8.75 -13.31 0.54
C ALA A 30 -8.26 -12.14 1.40
N GLY A 31 -7.40 -11.26 0.85
CA GLY A 31 -6.77 -10.19 1.62
C GLY A 31 -6.21 -9.06 0.78
N CYS A 32 -5.74 -8.03 1.47
CA CYS A 32 -4.95 -6.95 0.89
C CYS A 32 -3.61 -6.82 1.62
N TYR A 33 -2.64 -6.10 1.04
CA TYR A 33 -1.39 -5.80 1.73
C TYR A 33 -0.88 -4.39 1.42
N LEU A 34 -0.05 -3.86 2.32
CA LEU A 34 0.68 -2.60 2.18
C LEU A 34 2.14 -2.76 2.62
N GLY A 35 3.03 -1.92 2.07
CA GLY A 35 4.45 -1.89 2.45
C GLY A 35 4.80 -0.68 3.31
N ILE A 36 5.67 -0.88 4.30
CA ILE A 36 6.30 0.18 5.11
C ILE A 36 7.81 0.08 4.95
N GLY A 37 8.39 1.06 4.26
CA GLY A 37 9.83 1.20 4.08
C GLY A 37 10.56 1.59 5.37
N LEU A 38 11.83 1.17 5.48
CA LEU A 38 12.71 1.53 6.59
C LEU A 38 13.78 2.56 6.25
N SER A 39 14.04 2.83 4.97
CA SER A 39 15.12 3.72 4.53
C SER A 39 14.68 4.66 3.40
N ASN A 40 15.36 5.79 3.32
CA ASN A 40 15.34 6.69 2.17
C ASN A 40 16.78 6.87 1.65
N LYS A 41 16.97 7.80 0.70
CA LYS A 41 18.30 8.12 0.13
C LYS A 41 19.33 8.65 1.14
N ASN A 42 18.89 9.11 2.31
CA ASN A 42 19.72 9.66 3.38
C ASN A 42 20.01 8.65 4.50
N GLY A 43 19.46 7.44 4.44
CA GLY A 43 19.69 6.37 5.43
C GLY A 43 18.40 5.81 6.02
N LEU A 44 18.53 5.17 7.19
CA LEU A 44 17.40 4.61 7.93
C LEU A 44 16.49 5.68 8.51
N THR A 45 15.20 5.38 8.53
CA THR A 45 14.16 6.23 9.12
C THR A 45 13.74 5.66 10.47
N GLU A 46 13.92 6.43 11.54
CA GLU A 46 13.69 5.94 12.91
C GLU A 46 12.22 6.03 13.35
N HIS A 47 11.39 6.81 12.66
CA HIS A 47 9.99 7.03 13.01
C HIS A 47 9.05 6.49 11.94
N LEU A 48 7.87 5.99 12.36
CA LEU A 48 6.81 5.68 11.42
C LEU A 48 6.30 7.01 10.82
N PRO A 49 6.41 7.20 9.51
CA PRO A 49 5.89 8.39 8.88
C PRO A 49 4.35 8.40 8.98
N PHE A 50 3.76 9.58 9.18
CA PHE A 50 2.31 9.73 9.41
C PHE A 50 1.47 9.22 8.23
N ASP A 51 2.03 9.20 7.03
CA ASP A 51 1.43 8.62 5.84
C ASP A 51 1.15 7.11 5.96
N ALA A 52 1.92 6.37 6.75
CA ALA A 52 1.68 4.95 6.98
C ALA A 52 0.37 4.71 7.74
N LEU A 53 -0.08 5.68 8.55
CA LEU A 53 -1.44 5.65 9.11
C LEU A 53 -2.48 5.73 7.99
N GLY A 54 -2.25 6.59 6.98
CA GLY A 54 -3.12 6.68 5.81
C GLY A 54 -3.24 5.36 5.06
N LEU A 55 -2.12 4.66 4.84
CA LEU A 55 -2.13 3.32 4.22
C LEU A 55 -2.88 2.28 5.08
N VAL A 56 -2.66 2.27 6.40
CA VAL A 56 -3.34 1.33 7.31
C VAL A 56 -4.86 1.58 7.30
N LEU A 57 -5.29 2.84 7.35
CA LEU A 57 -6.70 3.20 7.25
C LEU A 57 -7.30 2.83 5.89
N ALA A 58 -6.57 3.07 4.80
CA ALA A 58 -7.01 2.68 3.46
C ALA A 58 -7.12 1.16 3.32
N ALA A 59 -6.15 0.40 3.84
CA ALA A 59 -6.17 -1.06 3.82
C ALA A 59 -7.36 -1.62 4.60
N GLU A 60 -7.65 -1.08 5.78
CA GLU A 60 -8.83 -1.50 6.55
C GLU A 60 -10.14 -1.17 5.81
N LEU A 61 -10.24 0.02 5.24
CA LEU A 61 -11.43 0.42 4.48
C LEU A 61 -11.64 -0.47 3.25
N VAL A 62 -10.56 -0.83 2.54
CA VAL A 62 -10.60 -1.76 1.41
C VAL A 62 -10.98 -3.16 1.87
N ARG A 63 -10.37 -3.65 2.96
CA ARG A 63 -10.65 -4.96 3.54
C ARG A 63 -12.14 -5.09 3.87
N ASP A 64 -12.68 -4.12 4.58
CA ASP A 64 -14.09 -4.08 4.99
C ASP A 64 -15.03 -4.03 3.77
N ARG A 65 -14.80 -3.09 2.83
CA ARG A 65 -15.69 -2.88 1.69
C ARG A 65 -15.64 -3.96 0.61
N ALA A 66 -14.49 -4.60 0.44
CA ALA A 66 -14.32 -5.71 -0.49
C ALA A 66 -14.52 -7.07 0.21
N GLU A 67 -14.99 -7.07 1.46
CA GLU A 67 -15.27 -8.28 2.25
C GLU A 67 -14.07 -9.24 2.36
N LEU A 68 -12.86 -8.68 2.40
CA LEU A 68 -11.62 -9.44 2.51
C LEU A 68 -11.43 -9.92 3.97
N GLY A 69 -10.89 -11.12 4.12
CA GLY A 69 -10.69 -11.73 5.44
C GLY A 69 -9.55 -11.12 6.24
N ARG A 70 -8.57 -10.47 5.59
CA ARG A 70 -7.38 -9.91 6.27
C ARG A 70 -6.73 -8.75 5.52
N ALA A 71 -5.91 -7.99 6.23
CA ALA A 71 -4.92 -7.08 5.68
C ALA A 71 -3.51 -7.48 6.17
N THR A 72 -2.47 -7.26 5.37
CA THR A 72 -1.09 -7.57 5.77
C THR A 72 -0.18 -6.35 5.62
N ILE A 73 0.60 -6.05 6.65
CA ILE A 73 1.65 -5.04 6.62
C ILE A 73 2.99 -5.73 6.38
N LEU A 74 3.65 -5.37 5.30
CA LEU A 74 5.05 -5.68 5.06
C LEU A 74 5.94 -4.62 5.70
N ILE A 75 6.79 -5.02 6.64
CA ILE A 75 7.94 -4.22 7.06
C ILE A 75 9.11 -4.56 6.13
N ALA A 76 9.46 -3.63 5.24
CA ALA A 76 10.41 -3.83 4.15
C ALA A 76 11.88 -3.73 4.61
N ASP A 77 12.26 -4.53 5.61
CA ASP A 77 13.62 -4.59 6.16
C ASP A 77 14.64 -5.16 5.17
N GLU A 78 14.24 -6.12 4.34
CA GLU A 78 15.08 -6.66 3.29
C GLU A 78 15.40 -5.63 2.20
N HIS A 79 14.46 -4.72 1.91
CA HIS A 79 14.69 -3.62 0.97
C HIS A 79 15.72 -2.62 1.50
N ALA A 80 15.71 -2.36 2.81
CA ALA A 80 16.69 -1.45 3.42
C ALA A 80 18.13 -2.02 3.37
N ALA A 81 18.26 -3.34 3.20
CA ALA A 81 19.54 -4.03 3.08
C ALA A 81 20.14 -4.02 1.67
N THR A 82 19.39 -3.59 0.64
CA THR A 82 19.96 -3.38 -0.70
C THR A 82 20.82 -2.11 -0.77
N GLY A 83 20.77 -1.27 0.26
CA GLY A 83 21.53 -0.02 0.39
C GLY A 83 22.74 -0.16 1.32
N PRO A 84 23.39 0.97 1.68
CA PRO A 84 24.60 0.97 2.50
C PRO A 84 24.35 0.76 4.01
N ASN A 85 23.12 0.47 4.42
CA ASN A 85 22.76 0.37 5.84
C ASN A 85 23.26 -0.95 6.45
N ASP A 86 23.79 -0.91 7.66
CA ASP A 86 24.24 -2.12 8.35
C ASP A 86 23.05 -2.95 8.88
N ARG A 87 23.23 -4.28 8.92
CA ARG A 87 22.15 -5.21 9.30
C ARG A 87 21.68 -5.06 10.74
N ALA A 88 22.55 -4.70 11.68
CA ALA A 88 22.16 -4.53 13.08
C ALA A 88 21.22 -3.32 13.25
N SER A 89 21.52 -2.22 12.56
CA SER A 89 20.66 -1.04 12.53
C SER A 89 19.34 -1.31 11.81
N ILE A 90 19.34 -2.04 10.70
CA ILE A 90 18.10 -2.46 10.01
C ILE A 90 17.24 -3.29 10.95
N GLU A 91 17.81 -4.28 11.65
CA GLU A 91 17.06 -5.15 12.56
C GLU A 91 16.45 -4.36 13.73
N ARG A 92 17.20 -3.40 14.30
CA ARG A 92 16.71 -2.51 15.36
C ARG A 92 15.51 -1.68 14.88
N VAL A 93 15.64 -1.03 13.71
CA VAL A 93 14.59 -0.18 13.15
C VAL A 93 13.37 -1.01 12.72
N SER A 94 13.58 -2.19 12.14
CA SER A 94 12.53 -3.14 11.75
C SER A 94 11.70 -3.57 12.96
N ARG A 95 12.35 -3.97 14.06
CA ARG A 95 11.67 -4.32 15.32
C ARG A 95 10.86 -3.15 15.87
N SER A 96 11.47 -1.97 15.96
CA SER A 96 10.78 -0.77 16.43
C SER A 96 9.55 -0.44 15.56
N ARG A 97 9.67 -0.57 14.23
CA ARG A 97 8.60 -0.32 13.28
C ARG A 97 7.44 -1.31 13.43
N ARG A 98 7.75 -2.60 13.53
CA ARG A 98 6.76 -3.66 13.78
C ARG A 98 6.02 -3.41 15.10
N ASP A 99 6.75 -3.15 16.19
CA ASP A 99 6.16 -2.96 17.51
C ASP A 99 5.27 -1.69 17.54
N PHE A 100 5.65 -0.65 16.81
CA PHE A 100 4.82 0.54 16.64
C PHE A 100 3.55 0.24 15.83
N ALA A 101 3.68 -0.45 14.69
CA ALA A 101 2.53 -0.82 13.85
C ALA A 101 1.54 -1.70 14.64
N HIS A 102 2.03 -2.66 15.42
CA HIS A 102 1.20 -3.48 16.29
C HIS A 102 0.41 -2.64 17.31
N LYS A 103 1.09 -1.75 18.04
CA LYS A 103 0.43 -0.85 19.00
C LYS A 103 -0.59 0.08 18.34
N LEU A 104 -0.33 0.51 17.11
CA LEU A 104 -1.27 1.30 16.34
C LEU A 104 -2.54 0.49 16.04
N LEU A 105 -2.39 -0.73 15.51
CA LEU A 105 -3.51 -1.62 15.19
C LEU A 105 -4.36 -1.95 16.42
N GLU A 106 -3.71 -2.30 17.55
CA GLU A 106 -4.39 -2.54 18.83
C GLU A 106 -5.22 -1.33 19.29
N ARG A 107 -4.66 -0.12 19.17
CA ARG A 107 -5.37 1.12 19.58
C ARG A 107 -6.56 1.45 18.67
N MET A 108 -6.51 1.01 17.42
CA MET A 108 -7.56 1.23 16.43
C MET A 108 -8.61 0.11 16.43
N GLY A 109 -8.34 -1.01 17.11
CA GLY A 109 -9.19 -2.20 17.09
C GLY A 109 -9.21 -2.90 15.73
N PHE A 110 -8.06 -2.93 15.04
CA PHE A 110 -7.91 -3.56 13.73
C PHE A 110 -7.28 -4.95 13.91
N ASP A 111 -8.11 -5.91 14.31
CA ASP A 111 -7.68 -7.25 14.72
C ASP A 111 -7.33 -8.17 13.52
N GLU A 112 -7.79 -7.83 12.31
CA GLU A 112 -7.63 -8.62 11.08
C GLU A 112 -6.36 -8.26 10.30
N PHE A 113 -5.35 -7.72 10.98
CA PHE A 113 -4.06 -7.35 10.40
C PHE A 113 -2.94 -8.30 10.79
N ASP A 114 -2.24 -8.82 9.79
CA ASP A 114 -0.96 -9.49 9.95
C ASP A 114 0.21 -8.52 9.75
N ILE A 115 1.33 -8.72 10.45
CA ILE A 115 2.57 -7.99 10.20
C ILE A 115 3.67 -8.99 9.84
N VAL A 116 4.30 -8.80 8.68
CA VAL A 116 5.35 -9.67 8.14
C VAL A 116 6.63 -8.85 7.92
N LEU A 117 7.77 -9.43 8.28
CA LEU A 117 9.08 -8.85 7.94
C LEU A 117 9.51 -9.35 6.56
N GLY A 118 10.01 -8.45 5.72
CA GLY A 118 10.52 -8.78 4.38
C GLY A 118 11.64 -9.82 4.42
N SER A 119 12.49 -9.79 5.43
CA SER A 119 13.57 -10.75 5.67
C SER A 119 13.07 -12.17 6.02
N LYS A 120 11.78 -12.33 6.33
CA LYS A 120 11.14 -13.61 6.63
C LYS A 120 10.24 -14.12 5.50
N MET A 121 10.03 -13.32 4.45
CA MET A 121 9.23 -13.73 3.32
C MET A 121 9.97 -14.74 2.45
N GLN A 122 9.27 -15.81 2.10
CA GLN A 122 9.68 -16.67 1.00
C GLN A 122 9.29 -15.98 -0.31
N ARG A 123 10.27 -15.79 -1.19
CA ARG A 123 10.11 -15.12 -2.48
C ARG A 123 10.38 -16.10 -3.60
N ASP A 124 9.48 -16.13 -4.56
CA ASP A 124 9.72 -16.82 -5.81
C ASP A 124 10.69 -16.02 -6.69
N ALA A 125 11.38 -16.71 -7.59
CA ALA A 125 12.17 -16.06 -8.62
C ALA A 125 11.26 -15.22 -9.52
N VAL A 126 11.68 -14.00 -9.85
CA VAL A 126 11.01 -13.14 -10.84
C VAL A 126 11.60 -13.46 -12.22
N PRO A 127 10.90 -14.23 -13.07
CA PRO A 127 11.42 -14.67 -14.35
C PRO A 127 11.64 -13.48 -15.28
N ASP A 128 12.72 -13.53 -16.08
CA ASP A 128 13.02 -12.60 -17.18
C ASP A 128 13.05 -11.10 -16.83
N PHE A 129 13.12 -10.75 -15.55
CA PHE A 129 13.20 -9.37 -15.11
C PHE A 129 14.65 -8.88 -14.98
N ARG A 130 14.98 -7.83 -15.73
CA ARG A 130 16.29 -7.14 -15.73
C ARG A 130 16.21 -5.77 -15.03
N GLY A 131 15.80 -5.77 -13.76
CA GLY A 131 15.88 -4.59 -12.89
C GLY A 131 16.99 -4.72 -11.85
N ASN A 132 17.20 -3.65 -11.08
CA ASN A 132 18.09 -3.70 -9.92
C ASN A 132 17.50 -4.58 -8.79
N GLU A 133 18.30 -4.87 -7.77
CA GLU A 133 17.89 -5.75 -6.67
C GLU A 133 16.65 -5.27 -5.93
N TYR A 134 16.55 -3.96 -5.67
CA TYR A 134 15.38 -3.35 -5.04
C TYR A 134 14.12 -3.55 -5.86
N GLU A 135 14.19 -3.29 -7.18
CA GLU A 135 13.04 -3.51 -8.06
C GLU A 135 12.66 -4.98 -8.10
N ARG A 136 13.63 -5.89 -8.13
CA ARG A 136 13.38 -7.33 -8.12
C ARG A 136 12.67 -7.77 -6.83
N LEU A 137 13.10 -7.25 -5.68
CA LEU A 137 12.45 -7.53 -4.39
C LEU A 137 11.02 -7.00 -4.36
N GLN A 138 10.77 -5.79 -4.88
CA GLN A 138 9.41 -5.23 -4.96
C GLN A 138 8.49 -6.17 -5.76
N ILE A 139 8.90 -6.57 -6.97
CA ILE A 139 8.10 -7.44 -7.82
C ILE A 139 7.92 -8.84 -7.19
N ALA A 140 8.94 -9.37 -6.53
CA ALA A 140 8.87 -10.65 -5.84
C ALA A 140 7.90 -10.61 -4.63
N ASP A 141 7.91 -9.54 -3.85
CA ASP A 141 6.97 -9.34 -2.73
C ASP A 141 5.52 -9.34 -3.22
N MET A 142 5.26 -8.64 -4.33
CA MET A 142 3.94 -8.57 -4.93
C MET A 142 3.42 -9.96 -5.31
N GLU A 143 4.27 -10.80 -5.92
CA GLU A 143 3.87 -12.15 -6.29
C GLU A 143 3.71 -13.07 -5.08
N SER A 144 4.61 -12.99 -4.09
CA SER A 144 4.49 -13.75 -2.85
C SER A 144 3.18 -13.45 -2.13
N PHE A 145 2.80 -12.17 -2.02
CA PHE A 145 1.54 -11.78 -1.40
C PHE A 145 0.33 -12.22 -2.19
N ARG A 146 0.33 -12.06 -3.52
CA ARG A 146 -0.77 -12.54 -4.37
C ARG A 146 -0.98 -14.05 -4.19
N ARG A 147 0.08 -14.85 -4.20
CA ARG A 147 0.03 -16.31 -3.97
C ARG A 147 -0.45 -16.66 -2.57
N ALA A 148 -0.11 -15.84 -1.57
CA ALA A 148 -0.63 -15.96 -0.22
C ALA A 148 -2.08 -15.46 -0.09
N GLY A 149 -2.78 -15.14 -1.18
CA GLY A 149 -4.19 -14.72 -1.19
C GLY A 149 -4.42 -13.23 -0.98
N ASN A 150 -3.37 -12.40 -0.92
CA ASN A 150 -3.48 -10.95 -0.89
C ASN A 150 -3.51 -10.39 -2.32
N GLY A 151 -4.66 -10.50 -2.98
CA GLY A 151 -4.87 -10.07 -4.37
C GLY A 151 -5.04 -8.55 -4.55
N VAL A 152 -4.96 -7.77 -3.46
CA VAL A 152 -5.03 -6.31 -3.50
C VAL A 152 -3.79 -5.69 -2.86
N LYS A 153 -3.08 -4.84 -3.61
CA LYS A 153 -1.97 -4.02 -3.09
C LYS A 153 -2.48 -2.61 -2.81
N ILE A 154 -2.17 -2.10 -1.62
CA ILE A 154 -2.40 -0.73 -1.23
C ILE A 154 -1.08 0.03 -1.31
N GLY A 155 -1.04 1.11 -2.08
CA GLY A 155 0.15 1.94 -2.27
C GLY A 155 -0.17 3.42 -2.27
N TRP A 156 0.88 4.25 -2.30
CA TRP A 156 0.71 5.68 -2.56
C TRP A 156 0.71 5.97 -4.05
N LYS A 157 0.08 7.07 -4.42
CA LYS A 157 0.23 7.72 -5.72
C LYS A 157 0.63 9.17 -5.49
N HIS A 158 1.72 9.59 -6.13
CA HIS A 158 2.11 11.00 -6.14
C HIS A 158 2.33 11.48 -7.57
N SER A 159 1.49 12.41 -8.03
CA SER A 159 1.44 12.84 -9.43
C SER A 159 2.72 13.54 -9.92
N THR A 160 3.54 14.08 -9.02
CA THR A 160 4.77 14.81 -9.37
C THR A 160 6.07 14.01 -9.17
N MET A 161 6.00 12.75 -8.72
CA MET A 161 7.19 11.93 -8.53
C MET A 161 7.46 11.04 -9.75
N GLU A 162 8.67 11.11 -10.29
CA GLU A 162 9.13 10.22 -11.39
C GLU A 162 9.24 8.74 -10.96
N PHE A 163 9.39 8.48 -9.66
CA PHE A 163 9.44 7.14 -9.05
C PHE A 163 8.22 6.93 -8.17
N ASP A 164 7.12 6.48 -8.79
CA ASP A 164 5.85 6.19 -8.14
C ASP A 164 5.56 4.67 -8.15
N GLU A 165 4.78 4.17 -7.18
CA GLU A 165 4.39 2.76 -7.04
C GLU A 165 3.81 2.18 -8.34
N ARG A 166 3.10 3.02 -9.12
CA ARG A 166 2.55 2.70 -10.44
C ARG A 166 3.57 2.11 -11.41
N ARG A 167 4.86 2.46 -11.29
CA ARG A 167 5.93 1.85 -12.10
C ARG A 167 6.11 0.37 -11.76
N PHE A 168 6.18 0.03 -10.47
CA PHE A 168 6.28 -1.36 -10.01
C PHE A 168 5.04 -2.14 -10.37
N ASP A 169 3.86 -1.53 -10.21
CA ASP A 169 2.58 -2.13 -10.58
C ASP A 169 2.52 -2.47 -12.07
N SER A 170 2.95 -1.55 -12.93
CA SER A 170 3.04 -1.77 -14.38
C SER A 170 4.04 -2.87 -14.75
N ILE A 171 5.20 -2.91 -14.09
CA ILE A 171 6.20 -3.96 -14.29
C ILE A 171 5.62 -5.33 -13.88
N TYR A 172 4.97 -5.41 -12.72
CA TYR A 172 4.33 -6.62 -12.22
C TYR A 172 3.26 -7.11 -13.20
N THR A 173 2.35 -6.22 -13.61
CA THR A 173 1.27 -6.56 -14.56
C THR A 173 1.82 -7.06 -15.90
N ARG A 174 2.97 -6.55 -16.35
CA ARG A 174 3.63 -7.04 -17.56
C ARG A 174 4.20 -8.45 -17.41
N ILE A 175 4.71 -8.80 -16.22
CA ILE A 175 5.37 -10.10 -15.98
C ILE A 175 4.35 -11.19 -15.66
N PHE A 176 3.39 -10.90 -14.77
CA PHE A 176 2.45 -11.89 -14.25
C PHE A 176 1.03 -11.74 -14.78
N GLY A 177 0.75 -10.69 -15.56
CA GLY A 177 -0.59 -10.33 -15.99
C GLY A 177 -1.33 -9.47 -14.95
N PRO A 178 -2.56 -9.02 -15.24
CA PRO A 178 -3.34 -8.16 -14.36
C PRO A 178 -3.97 -8.95 -13.19
N LEU A 179 -3.20 -9.82 -12.51
CA LEU A 179 -3.72 -10.70 -11.47
C LEU A 179 -3.95 -10.01 -10.11
N THR A 180 -3.33 -8.84 -9.91
CA THR A 180 -3.42 -8.08 -8.66
C THR A 180 -4.17 -6.78 -8.91
N SER A 181 -5.06 -6.42 -7.99
CA SER A 181 -5.69 -5.10 -7.98
C SER A 181 -4.82 -4.10 -7.23
N PHE A 182 -4.79 -2.86 -7.70
CA PHE A 182 -4.03 -1.78 -7.05
C PHE A 182 -4.99 -0.71 -6.55
N VAL A 183 -4.88 -0.37 -5.27
CA VAL A 183 -5.59 0.73 -4.65
C VAL A 183 -4.58 1.77 -4.22
N TYR A 184 -4.83 3.02 -4.58
CA TYR A 184 -3.91 4.11 -4.28
C TYR A 184 -4.52 5.08 -3.27
N THR A 185 -3.67 5.54 -2.36
CA THR A 185 -3.92 6.70 -1.49
C THR A 185 -2.94 7.82 -1.81
N GLU A 186 -3.25 9.05 -1.40
CA GLU A 186 -2.27 10.14 -1.44
C GLU A 186 -1.33 10.05 -0.24
N PRO A 187 -0.05 10.46 -0.38
CA PRO A 187 0.79 10.62 0.79
C PRO A 187 0.24 11.71 1.71
N GLY A 188 0.59 11.61 2.99
CA GLY A 188 0.28 12.66 3.96
C GLY A 188 0.81 14.02 3.50
N ARG A 189 0.11 15.09 3.90
CA ARG A 189 0.53 16.47 3.64
C ARG A 189 1.20 17.03 4.89
N SER A 190 2.26 17.81 4.70
CA SER A 190 2.79 18.68 5.75
C SER A 190 1.81 19.83 6.04
N LEU A 191 1.99 20.52 7.17
CA LEU A 191 1.10 21.61 7.59
C LEU A 191 1.08 22.81 6.63
N ASP A 192 2.11 22.97 5.79
CA ASP A 192 2.17 23.96 4.72
C ASP A 192 1.47 23.49 3.42
N GLY A 193 0.82 22.33 3.44
CA GLY A 193 0.01 21.79 2.34
C GLY A 193 0.81 21.01 1.30
N SER A 194 2.14 20.92 1.41
CA SER A 194 2.94 20.14 0.48
C SER A 194 2.66 18.64 0.65
N ALA A 195 2.37 17.97 -0.46
CA ALA A 195 2.23 16.52 -0.49
C ALA A 195 3.62 15.92 -0.68
N VAL A 196 4.25 15.52 0.42
CA VAL A 196 5.53 14.82 0.40
C VAL A 196 5.40 13.71 1.43
N PRO A 197 5.57 12.43 1.05
CA PRO A 197 5.68 11.37 2.04
C PRO A 197 6.73 11.78 3.07
N PRO A 198 6.45 11.84 4.39
CA PRO A 198 7.38 12.39 5.38
C PRO A 198 8.80 11.83 5.33
N TYR A 199 8.98 10.60 4.85
CA TYR A 199 10.30 9.98 4.66
C TYR A 199 11.07 10.49 3.44
N LEU A 200 10.46 11.28 2.55
CA LEU A 200 11.11 12.00 1.45
C LEU A 200 11.38 13.47 1.79
N TRP A 201 10.95 13.95 2.95
CA TRP A 201 11.24 15.31 3.38
C TRP A 201 12.76 15.47 3.59
N ILE A 202 13.37 16.28 2.74
CA ILE A 202 14.78 16.66 2.84
C ILE A 202 14.81 18.01 3.55
N GLN A 203 15.39 18.07 4.73
CA GLN A 203 15.64 19.34 5.41
C GLN A 203 16.62 20.16 4.56
N GLY A 204 16.19 21.32 4.03
CA GLY A 204 17.09 22.31 3.41
C GLY A 204 17.03 22.55 1.89
N ARG A 205 15.93 22.23 1.18
CA ARG A 205 15.76 22.70 -0.22
C ARG A 205 14.75 23.87 -0.31
N PRO A 206 15.15 25.08 -0.76
CA PRO A 206 14.28 26.25 -0.78
C PRO A 206 13.22 26.32 -1.89
N ASP A 207 13.19 25.42 -2.89
CA ASP A 207 12.56 25.75 -4.19
C ASP A 207 11.18 25.14 -4.52
N ASP A 208 10.59 24.26 -3.72
CA ASP A 208 9.36 23.54 -4.12
C ASP A 208 8.03 24.24 -3.75
N GLN A 209 8.01 25.56 -3.54
CA GLN A 209 6.79 26.33 -3.24
C GLN A 209 5.87 26.63 -4.44
N ARG A 210 6.17 26.14 -5.64
CA ARG A 210 5.31 26.40 -6.81
C ARG A 210 4.61 25.12 -7.22
N HIS A 211 3.34 25.00 -6.85
CA HIS A 211 2.21 24.47 -7.65
C HIS A 211 1.06 24.01 -6.73
N ALA A 212 0.44 24.97 -6.04
CA ALA A 212 -0.90 24.79 -5.48
C ALA A 212 -1.93 25.15 -6.56
N GLY A 213 -2.30 24.18 -7.40
CA GLY A 213 -3.42 24.27 -8.33
C GLY A 213 -4.53 23.32 -7.90
N LEU A 214 -5.68 23.87 -7.48
CA LEU A 214 -6.88 23.14 -7.08
C LEU A 214 -7.33 22.14 -8.15
N LEU A 215 -7.60 20.89 -7.76
CA LEU A 215 -8.51 20.01 -8.51
C LEU A 215 -9.41 19.24 -7.54
N HIS A 216 -10.70 19.55 -7.62
CA HIS A 216 -11.80 18.73 -7.10
C HIS A 216 -11.91 17.47 -7.96
N THR A 217 -11.92 16.28 -7.34
CA THR A 217 -12.29 15.03 -8.03
C THR A 217 -13.50 14.37 -7.37
N ASP A 218 -14.48 14.05 -8.21
CA ASP A 218 -15.84 13.60 -7.93
C ASP A 218 -15.88 12.11 -7.53
N SER A 219 -16.47 11.79 -6.38
CA SER A 219 -16.41 10.49 -5.68
C SER A 219 -17.43 9.44 -6.16
N ARG A 220 -17.97 9.57 -7.38
CA ARG A 220 -19.12 8.77 -7.85
C ARG A 220 -18.77 7.39 -8.45
N SER A 221 -17.51 7.08 -8.77
CA SER A 221 -17.15 5.87 -9.52
C SER A 221 -17.07 4.58 -8.69
N LEU A 222 -16.72 4.65 -7.40
CA LEU A 222 -16.51 3.46 -6.56
C LEU A 222 -17.81 2.70 -6.21
N ARG A 223 -18.96 3.39 -6.14
CA ARG A 223 -20.25 2.72 -5.84
C ARG A 223 -20.79 1.88 -7.01
N GLN A 224 -20.38 2.13 -8.25
CA GLN A 224 -20.89 1.38 -9.41
C GLN A 224 -20.11 0.09 -9.68
N ALA A 225 -18.83 0.01 -9.27
CA ALA A 225 -18.03 -1.19 -9.43
C ALA A 225 -18.42 -2.30 -8.42
N CYS A 226 -18.82 -1.93 -7.20
CA CYS A 226 -19.15 -2.91 -6.14
C CYS A 226 -20.62 -3.37 -6.11
N VAL A 227 -21.53 -2.81 -6.93
CA VAL A 227 -22.99 -3.09 -6.86
C VAL A 227 -23.50 -3.99 -8.01
N ARG A 228 -22.63 -4.43 -8.93
CA ARG A 228 -23.03 -5.35 -10.02
C ARG A 228 -22.56 -6.79 -9.79
N ALA A 229 -23.14 -7.43 -8.78
CA ALA A 229 -23.40 -8.86 -8.83
C ALA A 229 -24.85 -9.10 -8.35
N PRO A 230 -25.74 -9.48 -9.27
CA PRO A 230 -26.44 -10.73 -9.01
C PRO A 230 -26.58 -11.59 -10.27
N GLY A 231 -26.54 -12.90 -10.05
CA GLY A 231 -26.61 -13.90 -11.09
C GLY A 231 -27.90 -13.86 -11.91
N GLU A 232 -27.75 -14.11 -13.21
CA GLU A 232 -28.79 -14.71 -14.04
C GLU A 232 -28.14 -15.79 -14.92
N ARG A 233 -28.47 -17.05 -14.62
CA ARG A 233 -28.26 -18.16 -15.55
C ARG A 233 -29.18 -17.94 -16.76
N LYS A 234 -28.63 -17.53 -17.89
CA LYS A 234 -29.35 -17.65 -19.16
C LYS A 234 -29.34 -19.11 -19.61
N LYS A 235 -30.53 -19.73 -19.62
CA LYS A 235 -30.79 -20.99 -20.32
C LYS A 235 -30.56 -20.77 -21.82
N LEU A 236 -29.76 -21.62 -22.44
CA LEU A 236 -29.63 -21.71 -23.89
C LEU A 236 -30.90 -22.34 -24.50
N PRO A 237 -31.44 -21.83 -25.61
CA PRO A 237 -32.50 -22.50 -26.35
C PRO A 237 -31.93 -23.72 -27.09
N ARG A 238 -32.78 -24.75 -27.21
CA ARG A 238 -32.50 -26.01 -27.90
C ARG A 238 -32.32 -25.84 -29.40
#